data_AF-A0A915ED75-F1
#
_entry.id   AF-A0A915ED75-F1
#
_cell.length_a   1.000
_cell.length_b   1.000
_cell.length_c   1.000
_cell.angle_alpha   90.00
_cell.angle_beta   90.00
_cell.angle_gamma   90.00
#
_symmetry.space_group_name_H-M   'P 1'
#
loop_
_entity.id
_entity.type
_entity.pdbx_description
1 polymer ?
#
loop_
_entity_poly.entity_id
_entity_poly.type
_entity_poly.pdbx_seq_one_letter_code
_entity_poly.pdbx_strand_id
1 'polypeptide(L)'
;MRPKLIDQVTERLIVRLHDTDERWSFSRIAGHLKMPKQSVIRKYKRQKSPNVHKKDGRNRKTSARQDRMIARKSREDPNLTAPEIRTQLKLDDITVRTVQNRLMEVGLFGRRPAEKPFISPKNVKERLKFAKDHQNWSVNDWKNVLWSDESKFNMIGNDGKGYVRRPVNKRFDPKYTKGTVKFGGGNIMVWGCFSWHGLGPLRLLEGKMDRFQY
;
A
#
# COMPACT_ATOMS: atom_id res chain seq x y z
N MET A 1 -3.89 8.91 25.92
CA MET A 1 -4.45 10.27 26.05
C MET A 1 -3.36 11.20 26.54
N ARG A 2 -3.08 12.31 25.83
CA ARG A 2 -2.27 13.40 26.41
C ARG A 2 -3.12 14.02 27.54
N PRO A 3 -2.57 14.29 28.73
CA PRO A 3 -3.28 15.06 29.74
C PRO A 3 -3.70 16.40 29.13
N LYS A 4 -4.90 16.90 29.44
CA LYS A 4 -5.31 18.25 29.00
C LYS A 4 -4.23 19.25 29.48
N LEU A 5 -3.92 20.27 28.68
CA LEU A 5 -2.87 21.26 29.00
C LEU A 5 -3.03 21.85 30.43
N ILE A 6 -4.29 22.04 30.85
CA ILE A 6 -4.67 22.48 32.20
C ILE A 6 -4.15 21.50 33.29
N ASP A 7 -4.25 20.18 33.07
CA ASP A 7 -3.83 19.16 34.04
C ASP A 7 -2.30 19.19 34.24
N GLN A 8 -1.54 19.39 33.15
CA GLN A 8 -0.08 19.48 33.19
C GLN A 8 0.42 20.74 33.93
N VAL A 9 -0.25 21.88 33.73
CA VAL A 9 0.08 23.12 34.45
C VAL A 9 -0.21 22.96 35.94
N THR A 10 -1.33 22.33 36.29
CA THR A 10 -1.69 22.08 37.69
C THR A 10 -0.70 21.13 38.36
N GLU A 11 -0.26 20.07 37.67
CA GLU A 11 0.73 19.11 38.18
C GLU A 11 2.09 19.75 38.46
N ARG A 12 2.57 20.61 37.55
CA ARG A 12 3.83 21.35 37.75
C ARG A 12 3.74 22.33 38.90
N LEU A 13 2.61 23.02 39.04
CA LEU A 13 2.36 23.95 40.14
C LEU A 13 2.36 23.23 41.50
N ILE A 14 1.76 22.03 41.58
CA ILE A 14 1.77 21.21 42.81
C ILE A 14 3.21 20.84 43.21
N VAL A 15 4.08 20.46 42.27
CA VAL A 15 5.48 20.16 42.57
C VAL A 15 6.22 21.41 43.03
N ARG A 16 6.02 22.56 42.38
CA ARG A 16 6.64 23.83 42.77
C ARG A 16 6.26 24.27 44.19
N LEU A 17 4.96 24.24 44.53
CA LEU A 17 4.46 24.65 45.85
C LEU A 17 4.92 23.73 47.00
N HIS A 18 5.15 22.45 46.71
CA HIS A 18 5.60 21.48 47.70
C HIS A 18 7.14 21.42 47.83
N ASP A 19 7.88 21.49 46.72
CA ASP A 19 9.31 21.20 46.70
C ASP A 19 10.22 22.44 46.67
N THR A 20 9.78 23.58 46.12
CA THR A 20 10.67 24.73 45.91
C THR A 20 10.29 25.97 46.71
N ASP A 21 9.05 26.45 46.64
CA ASP A 21 8.79 27.84 47.08
C ASP A 21 8.47 27.99 48.57
N GLU A 22 7.70 27.08 49.19
CA GLU A 22 7.20 27.32 50.57
C GLU A 22 6.99 26.06 51.43
N ARG A 23 7.38 24.86 50.96
CA ARG A 23 7.13 23.55 51.62
C ARG A 23 5.68 23.38 52.09
N TRP A 24 4.72 23.76 51.26
CA TRP A 24 3.32 23.66 51.65
C TRP A 24 2.91 22.22 51.87
N SER A 25 2.18 21.97 52.96
CA SER A 25 1.53 20.70 53.16
C SER A 25 0.51 20.44 52.04
N PHE A 26 0.32 19.18 51.66
CA PHE A 26 -0.67 18.82 50.64
C PHE A 26 -2.09 19.29 50.99
N SER A 27 -2.39 19.52 52.27
CA SER A 27 -3.68 20.08 52.72
C SER A 27 -3.81 21.56 52.36
N ARG A 28 -2.74 22.34 52.50
CA ARG A 28 -2.71 23.75 52.15
C ARG A 28 -2.80 23.94 50.63
N ILE A 29 -2.06 23.12 49.87
CA ILE A 29 -2.14 23.09 48.40
C ILE A 29 -3.55 22.72 47.92
N ALA A 30 -4.19 21.75 48.58
CA ALA A 30 -5.56 21.35 48.29
C ALA A 30 -6.57 22.49 48.47
N GLY A 31 -6.47 23.25 49.57
CA GLY A 31 -7.29 24.44 49.81
C GLY A 31 -7.06 25.54 48.78
N HIS A 32 -5.80 25.82 48.45
CA HIS A 32 -5.43 26.86 47.48
C HIS A 32 -5.90 26.54 46.06
N LEU A 33 -5.72 25.29 45.61
CA LEU A 33 -6.15 24.84 44.28
C LEU A 33 -7.63 24.46 44.21
N LYS A 34 -8.36 24.52 45.34
CA LYS A 34 -9.76 24.06 45.47
C LYS A 34 -9.94 22.63 44.94
N MET A 35 -9.03 21.73 45.31
CA MET A 35 -9.02 20.32 44.89
C MET A 35 -8.96 19.39 46.10
N PRO A 36 -9.50 18.15 46.01
CA PRO A 36 -9.34 17.17 47.09
C PRO A 36 -7.86 16.85 47.35
N LYS A 37 -7.46 16.77 48.62
CA LYS A 37 -6.09 16.44 49.05
C LYS A 37 -5.54 15.18 48.40
N GLN A 38 -6.37 14.15 48.25
CA GLN A 38 -5.97 12.89 47.60
C GLN A 38 -5.64 13.06 46.12
N SER A 39 -6.32 13.97 45.42
CA SER A 39 -6.04 14.30 44.02
C SER A 39 -4.69 15.03 43.89
N VAL A 40 -4.37 15.92 44.83
CA VAL A 40 -3.07 16.60 44.90
C VAL A 40 -1.93 15.59 45.09
N ILE A 41 -2.08 14.67 46.06
CA ILE A 41 -1.10 13.60 46.32
C ILE A 41 -0.91 12.71 45.10
N ARG A 42 -1.99 12.29 44.43
CA ARG A 42 -1.92 11.45 43.22
C ARG A 42 -1.21 12.15 42.07
N LYS A 43 -1.51 13.44 41.85
CA LYS A 43 -0.88 14.28 40.82
C LYS A 43 0.60 14.50 41.11
N TYR A 44 0.96 14.79 42.37
CA TYR A 44 2.35 14.92 42.81
C TYR A 44 3.15 13.62 42.55
N LYS A 45 2.60 12.46 42.97
CA LYS A 45 3.22 11.15 42.70
C LYS A 45 3.36 10.86 41.20
N ARG A 46 2.33 11.18 40.40
CA ARG A 46 2.35 11.00 38.93
C ARG A 46 3.45 11.84 38.26
N GLN A 47 3.68 13.07 38.71
CA GLN A 47 4.71 13.96 38.16
C GLN A 47 6.13 13.54 38.58
N LYS A 48 6.29 12.98 39.79
CA LYS A 48 7.56 12.44 40.29
C LYS A 48 7.90 11.05 39.73
N SER A 49 6.90 10.30 39.28
CA SER A 49 7.12 9.01 38.62
C SER A 49 7.47 9.22 37.13
N PRO A 50 8.67 8.83 36.67
CA PRO A 50 9.06 8.95 35.26
C PRO A 50 8.24 8.05 34.32
N ASN A 51 7.59 7.02 34.87
CA ASN A 51 6.81 6.03 34.11
C ASN A 51 5.30 6.25 34.27
N VAL A 52 4.74 7.12 33.43
CA VAL A 52 3.29 7.15 33.21
C VAL A 52 2.92 5.95 32.33
N HIS A 53 2.48 4.85 32.94
CA HIS A 53 1.92 3.73 32.19
C HIS A 53 0.72 4.23 31.36
N LYS A 54 0.78 4.02 30.03
CA LYS A 54 -0.40 4.25 29.19
C LYS A 54 -1.50 3.33 29.70
N LYS A 55 -2.72 3.86 29.86
CA LYS A 55 -3.89 3.01 30.08
C LYS A 55 -3.96 2.00 28.95
N ASP A 56 -4.04 0.72 29.29
CA ASP A 56 -4.26 -0.32 28.30
C ASP A 56 -5.57 -0.05 27.58
N GLY A 57 -5.48 0.00 26.25
CA GLY A 57 -6.65 0.16 25.41
C GLY A 57 -7.52 -1.08 25.46
N ARG A 58 -8.65 -1.04 24.75
CA ARG A 58 -9.46 -2.23 24.52
C ARG A 58 -8.58 -3.33 23.89
N ASN A 59 -8.63 -4.53 24.47
CA ASN A 59 -7.96 -5.69 23.92
C ASN A 59 -8.36 -5.91 22.46
N ARG A 60 -7.39 -6.32 21.64
CA ARG A 60 -7.63 -6.66 20.23
C ARG A 60 -8.55 -7.89 20.18
N LYS A 61 -9.47 -7.91 19.20
CA LYS A 61 -10.22 -9.14 18.86
C LYS A 61 -9.33 -10.21 18.24
N THR A 62 -8.22 -9.80 17.61
CA THR A 62 -7.28 -10.72 16.97
C THR A 62 -6.14 -11.07 17.92
N SER A 63 -5.71 -12.33 17.88
CA SER A 63 -4.48 -12.81 18.51
C SER A 63 -3.25 -12.52 17.64
N ALA A 64 -2.07 -12.47 18.26
CA ALA A 64 -0.80 -12.32 17.54
C ALA A 64 -0.58 -13.43 16.49
N ARG A 65 -1.10 -14.65 16.75
CA ARG A 65 -1.05 -15.75 15.77
C ARG A 65 -1.92 -15.47 14.55
N GLN A 66 -3.15 -15.00 14.74
CA GLN A 66 -4.04 -14.63 13.65
C GLN A 66 -3.46 -13.48 12.81
N ASP A 67 -2.89 -12.45 13.47
CA ASP A 67 -2.25 -11.32 12.78
C ASP A 67 -1.08 -11.80 11.88
N ARG A 68 -0.25 -12.73 12.37
CA ARG A 68 0.82 -13.35 11.58
C ARG A 68 0.27 -14.16 10.40
N MET A 69 -0.80 -14.92 10.60
CA MET A 69 -1.43 -15.71 9.53
C MET A 69 -2.02 -14.84 8.42
N ILE A 70 -2.70 -13.75 8.79
CA ILE A 70 -3.24 -12.75 7.86
C ILE A 70 -2.11 -12.18 6.99
N ALA A 71 -1.03 -11.73 7.64
CA ALA A 71 0.11 -11.16 6.93
C ALA A 71 0.83 -12.20 6.05
N ARG A 72 0.93 -13.45 6.50
CA ARG A 72 1.56 -14.54 5.74
C ARG A 72 0.79 -14.83 4.46
N LYS A 73 -0.53 -15.03 4.54
CA LYS A 73 -1.37 -15.28 3.35
C LYS A 73 -1.26 -14.18 2.30
N SER A 74 -1.30 -12.92 2.73
CA SER A 74 -1.15 -11.78 1.82
C SER A 74 0.26 -11.68 1.21
N ARG A 75 1.30 -12.25 1.83
CA ARG A 75 2.66 -12.30 1.26
C ARG A 75 2.85 -13.49 0.33
N GLU A 76 2.17 -14.60 0.60
CA GLU A 76 2.14 -15.79 -0.28
C GLU A 76 1.43 -15.45 -1.59
N ASP A 77 0.21 -14.89 -1.50
CA ASP A 77 -0.54 -14.38 -2.64
C ASP A 77 -0.97 -12.92 -2.43
N PRO A 78 -0.25 -11.96 -3.04
CA PRO A 78 -0.58 -10.54 -2.96
C PRO A 78 -1.91 -10.14 -3.60
N ASN A 79 -2.50 -10.98 -4.46
CA ASN A 79 -3.77 -10.67 -5.12
C ASN A 79 -4.98 -10.99 -4.25
N LEU A 80 -4.79 -11.74 -3.16
CA LEU A 80 -5.88 -12.06 -2.24
C LEU A 80 -6.45 -10.80 -1.60
N THR A 81 -7.77 -10.69 -1.68
CA THR A 81 -8.55 -9.64 -1.06
C THR A 81 -8.73 -9.91 0.44
N ALA A 82 -9.02 -8.85 1.21
CA ALA A 82 -9.25 -9.01 2.65
C ALA A 82 -10.45 -9.93 2.99
N PRO A 83 -11.57 -9.91 2.23
CA PRO A 83 -12.63 -10.91 2.38
C PRO A 83 -12.15 -12.34 2.16
N GLU A 84 -11.40 -12.61 1.08
CA GLU A 84 -10.88 -13.95 0.80
C GLU A 84 -9.94 -14.44 1.90
N ILE A 85 -9.03 -13.58 2.38
CA ILE A 85 -8.14 -13.91 3.50
C ILE A 85 -8.95 -14.26 4.75
N ARG A 86 -10.03 -13.51 5.05
CA ARG A 86 -10.92 -13.77 6.19
C ARG A 86 -11.59 -15.15 6.05
N THR A 87 -12.19 -15.42 4.89
CA THR A 87 -12.89 -16.69 4.62
C THR A 87 -11.93 -17.87 4.70
N GLN A 88 -10.76 -17.78 4.06
CA GLN A 88 -9.81 -18.89 4.06
C GLN A 88 -9.11 -19.11 5.41
N LEU A 89 -9.17 -18.15 6.34
CA LEU A 89 -8.67 -18.30 7.71
C LEU A 89 -9.79 -18.58 8.72
N LYS A 90 -11.04 -18.73 8.27
CA LYS A 90 -12.23 -18.95 9.09
C LYS A 90 -12.35 -17.94 10.24
N LEU A 91 -12.14 -16.66 9.93
CA LEU A 91 -12.18 -15.53 10.87
C LEU A 91 -13.58 -14.88 10.89
N ASP A 92 -14.60 -15.66 11.22
CA ASP A 92 -15.99 -15.26 11.09
C ASP A 92 -16.39 -14.19 12.13
N ASP A 93 -15.76 -14.21 13.31
CA ASP A 93 -15.94 -13.28 14.42
C ASP A 93 -15.29 -11.89 14.18
N ILE A 94 -14.47 -11.77 13.13
CA ILE A 94 -13.67 -10.60 12.80
C ILE A 94 -14.20 -9.94 11.53
N THR A 95 -14.37 -8.62 11.55
CA THR A 95 -14.79 -7.88 10.35
C THR A 95 -13.68 -7.81 9.30
N VAL A 96 -14.06 -7.70 8.02
CA VAL A 96 -13.10 -7.46 6.92
C VAL A 96 -12.23 -6.23 7.18
N ARG A 97 -12.80 -5.17 7.79
CA ARG A 97 -12.07 -3.95 8.13
C ARG A 97 -10.92 -4.21 9.11
N THR A 98 -11.13 -5.09 10.08
CA THR A 98 -10.07 -5.51 11.01
C THR A 98 -8.91 -6.17 10.25
N VAL A 99 -9.21 -7.09 9.33
CA VAL A 99 -8.18 -7.74 8.48
C VAL A 99 -7.40 -6.70 7.68
N GLN A 100 -8.09 -5.72 7.09
CA GLN A 100 -7.43 -4.62 6.38
C GLN A 100 -6.50 -3.80 7.30
N ASN A 101 -6.95 -3.48 8.51
CA ASN A 101 -6.13 -2.75 9.49
C ASN A 101 -4.88 -3.55 9.88
N ARG A 102 -5.01 -4.86 10.10
CA ARG A 102 -3.87 -5.75 10.38
C ARG A 102 -2.87 -5.78 9.22
N LEU A 103 -3.34 -5.82 7.98
CA LEU A 103 -2.48 -5.73 6.80
C LEU A 103 -1.77 -4.37 6.70
N MET A 104 -2.48 -3.27 6.97
CA MET A 104 -1.87 -1.93 6.95
C MET A 104 -0.83 -1.73 8.06
N GLU A 105 -1.07 -2.29 9.26
CA GLU A 105 -0.11 -2.26 10.38
C GLU A 105 1.23 -2.91 10.03
N VAL A 106 1.23 -3.94 9.17
CA VAL A 106 2.45 -4.58 8.67
C VAL A 106 2.95 -3.99 7.34
N GLY A 107 2.41 -2.84 6.94
CA GLY A 107 2.82 -2.11 5.73
C GLY A 107 2.30 -2.68 4.41
N LEU A 108 1.30 -3.57 4.43
CA LEU A 108 0.68 -4.14 3.23
C LEU A 108 -0.59 -3.38 2.86
N PHE A 109 -0.46 -2.47 1.91
CA PHE A 109 -1.54 -1.60 1.50
C PHE A 109 -2.23 -2.11 0.22
N GLY A 110 -3.56 -1.96 0.16
CA GLY A 110 -4.30 -2.18 -1.08
C GLY A 110 -3.98 -1.07 -2.09
N ARG A 111 -3.50 -1.45 -3.28
CA ARG A 111 -3.16 -0.54 -4.38
C ARG A 111 -3.58 -1.15 -5.70
N ARG A 112 -3.79 -0.33 -6.73
CA ARG A 112 -3.90 -0.86 -8.10
C ARG A 112 -2.53 -1.41 -8.53
N PRO A 113 -2.47 -2.64 -9.07
CA PRO A 113 -1.24 -3.18 -9.62
C PRO A 113 -0.82 -2.37 -10.85
N ALA A 114 0.49 -2.35 -11.15
CA ALA A 114 0.92 -1.90 -12.46
C ALA A 114 0.65 -3.03 -13.47
N GLU A 115 0.08 -2.67 -14.61
CA GLU A 115 -0.09 -3.57 -15.74
C GLU A 115 1.21 -3.58 -16.53
N LYS A 116 1.86 -4.74 -16.57
CA LYS A 116 3.11 -4.92 -17.30
C LYS A 116 3.09 -6.29 -17.97
N PRO A 117 3.57 -6.39 -19.23
CA PRO A 117 3.86 -7.67 -19.80
C PRO A 117 4.97 -8.34 -18.98
N PHE A 118 4.87 -9.64 -18.76
CA PHE A 118 5.97 -10.40 -18.18
C PHE A 118 7.09 -10.49 -19.22
N ILE A 119 8.27 -9.99 -18.88
CA ILE A 119 9.46 -9.99 -19.74
C ILE A 119 10.47 -10.96 -19.13
N SER A 120 10.97 -11.89 -19.93
CA SER A 120 12.01 -12.82 -19.49
C SER A 120 13.31 -12.07 -19.18
N PRO A 121 14.18 -12.57 -18.27
CA PRO A 121 15.48 -11.95 -18.02
C PRO A 121 16.36 -11.80 -19.27
N LYS A 122 16.23 -12.74 -20.22
CA LYS A 122 16.89 -12.67 -21.54
C LYS A 122 16.39 -11.45 -22.32
N ASN A 123 15.09 -11.30 -22.46
CA ASN A 123 14.49 -10.19 -23.21
C ASN A 123 14.77 -8.84 -22.53
N VAL A 124 14.89 -8.79 -21.19
CA VAL A 124 15.34 -7.57 -20.48
C VAL A 124 16.73 -7.15 -20.94
N LYS A 125 17.68 -8.09 -21.03
CA LYS A 125 19.04 -7.81 -21.49
C LYS A 125 19.07 -7.37 -22.96
N GLU A 126 18.34 -8.07 -23.83
CA GLU A 126 18.27 -7.75 -25.26
C GLU A 126 17.64 -6.37 -25.50
N ARG A 127 16.56 -6.05 -24.79
CA ARG A 127 15.94 -4.71 -24.88
C ARG A 127 16.88 -3.61 -24.39
N LEU A 128 17.64 -3.86 -23.32
CA LEU A 128 18.62 -2.89 -22.83
C LEU A 128 19.76 -2.71 -23.84
N LYS A 129 20.23 -3.79 -24.47
CA LYS A 129 21.24 -3.73 -25.53
C LYS A 129 20.72 -2.92 -26.73
N PHE A 130 19.54 -3.25 -27.23
CA PHE A 130 18.90 -2.51 -28.32
C PHE A 130 18.81 -1.01 -28.01
N ALA A 131 18.35 -0.65 -26.81
CA ALA A 131 18.24 0.75 -26.39
C ALA A 131 19.60 1.48 -26.35
N LYS A 132 20.68 0.78 -25.93
CA LYS A 132 22.04 1.35 -25.95
C LYS A 132 22.58 1.50 -27.37
N ASP A 133 22.41 0.48 -28.20
CA ASP A 133 22.90 0.46 -29.58
C ASP A 133 22.27 1.60 -30.41
N HIS A 134 21.02 1.98 -30.08
CA HIS A 134 20.26 3.03 -30.77
C HIS A 134 20.14 4.33 -29.97
N GLN A 135 20.86 4.48 -28.85
CA GLN A 135 20.75 5.65 -27.97
C GLN A 135 21.16 6.96 -28.66
N ASN A 136 22.13 6.88 -29.57
CA ASN A 136 22.70 8.02 -30.29
C ASN A 136 22.13 8.19 -31.70
N TRP A 137 21.10 7.44 -32.07
CA TRP A 137 20.44 7.62 -33.36
C TRP A 137 19.84 9.02 -33.47
N SER A 138 20.11 9.66 -34.61
CA SER A 138 19.57 10.98 -34.92
C SER A 138 18.08 10.87 -35.27
N VAL A 139 17.39 12.01 -35.25
CA VAL A 139 16.00 12.07 -35.74
C VAL A 139 15.90 11.55 -37.17
N ASN A 140 16.90 11.82 -38.02
CA ASN A 140 16.89 11.38 -39.41
C ASN A 140 17.01 9.85 -39.54
N ASP A 141 17.76 9.20 -38.64
CA ASP A 141 17.85 7.74 -38.60
C ASP A 141 16.49 7.12 -38.23
N TRP A 142 15.80 7.71 -37.25
CA TRP A 142 14.44 7.29 -36.87
C TRP A 142 13.39 7.52 -37.96
N LYS A 143 13.56 8.53 -38.83
CA LYS A 143 12.64 8.79 -39.97
C LYS A 143 12.61 7.65 -40.98
N ASN A 144 13.73 6.93 -41.11
CA ASN A 144 13.87 5.83 -42.05
C ASN A 144 13.32 4.50 -41.52
N VAL A 145 12.81 4.46 -40.29
CA VAL A 145 12.21 3.25 -39.69
C VAL A 145 10.74 3.15 -40.07
N LEU A 146 10.37 2.03 -40.69
CA LEU A 146 8.98 1.60 -40.83
C LEU A 146 8.64 0.67 -39.67
N TRP A 147 7.69 1.08 -38.84
CA TRP A 147 7.17 0.30 -37.73
C TRP A 147 5.98 -0.51 -38.21
N SER A 148 5.95 -1.82 -37.91
CA SER A 148 4.80 -2.68 -38.15
C SER A 148 4.48 -3.47 -36.89
N ASP A 149 3.19 -3.72 -36.63
CA ASP A 149 2.75 -4.55 -35.52
C ASP A 149 1.36 -5.13 -35.80
N GLU A 150 1.03 -6.25 -35.15
CA GLU A 150 -0.32 -6.79 -35.09
C GLU A 150 -0.99 -6.43 -33.78
N SER A 151 -2.15 -5.78 -33.85
CA SER A 151 -2.95 -5.47 -32.67
C SER A 151 -4.24 -6.27 -32.60
N LYS A 152 -4.56 -6.71 -31.39
CA LYS A 152 -5.81 -7.40 -31.05
C LYS A 152 -6.74 -6.45 -30.30
N PHE A 153 -7.92 -6.23 -30.86
CA PHE A 153 -9.02 -5.50 -30.22
C PHE A 153 -10.08 -6.48 -29.74
N ASN A 154 -10.32 -6.52 -28.43
CA ASN A 154 -11.35 -7.38 -27.83
C ASN A 154 -12.69 -6.61 -27.81
N MET A 155 -13.78 -7.24 -28.25
CA MET A 155 -15.12 -6.64 -28.23
C MET A 155 -15.82 -6.82 -26.86
N ILE A 156 -15.49 -7.90 -26.13
CA ILE A 156 -16.08 -8.22 -24.84
C ILE A 156 -14.96 -8.45 -23.81
N GLY A 157 -14.99 -7.70 -22.71
CA GLY A 157 -14.08 -7.87 -21.58
C GLY A 157 -13.88 -6.57 -20.82
N ASN A 158 -14.54 -6.42 -19.68
CA ASN A 158 -14.20 -5.38 -18.72
C ASN A 158 -12.94 -5.83 -17.97
N ASP A 159 -11.81 -5.14 -18.18
CA ASP A 159 -10.62 -5.25 -17.34
C ASP A 159 -10.95 -4.68 -15.94
N GLY A 160 -11.68 -5.47 -15.15
CA GLY A 160 -12.12 -5.08 -13.83
C GLY A 160 -10.96 -4.57 -12.97
N LYS A 161 -11.25 -3.57 -12.12
CA LYS A 161 -10.26 -2.92 -11.24
C LYS A 161 -9.73 -3.92 -10.19
N GLY A 162 -8.63 -4.60 -10.51
CA GLY A 162 -7.90 -5.44 -9.57
C GLY A 162 -7.16 -4.61 -8.51
N TYR A 163 -7.04 -5.16 -7.31
CA TYR A 163 -6.19 -4.59 -6.25
C TYR A 163 -5.19 -5.64 -5.78
N VAL A 164 -3.98 -5.19 -5.48
CA VAL A 164 -2.91 -5.99 -4.91
C VAL A 164 -2.51 -5.45 -3.54
N ARG A 165 -2.18 -6.33 -2.60
CA ARG A 165 -1.59 -5.98 -1.30
C ARG A 165 -0.08 -5.86 -1.43
N ARG A 166 0.45 -4.63 -1.37
CA ARG A 166 1.88 -4.39 -1.56
C ARG A 166 2.48 -3.39 -0.57
N PRO A 167 3.78 -3.52 -0.26
CA PRO A 167 4.53 -2.49 0.44
C PRO A 167 4.63 -1.18 -0.34
N VAL A 168 4.99 -0.12 0.38
CA VAL A 168 5.38 1.17 -0.22
C VAL A 168 6.61 0.95 -1.13
N ASN A 169 6.71 1.71 -2.22
CA ASN A 169 7.82 1.65 -3.18
C ASN A 169 8.04 0.32 -3.95
N LYS A 170 7.11 -0.63 -3.86
CA LYS A 170 7.17 -1.90 -4.63
C LYS A 170 6.19 -1.94 -5.81
N ARG A 171 6.03 -0.83 -6.54
CA ARG A 171 5.03 -0.72 -7.62
C ARG A 171 5.35 -1.59 -8.85
N PHE A 172 6.64 -1.70 -9.18
CA PHE A 172 7.12 -2.38 -10.40
C PHE A 172 7.77 -3.74 -10.13
N ASP A 173 7.70 -4.21 -8.89
CA ASP A 173 8.17 -5.55 -8.55
C ASP A 173 7.20 -6.57 -9.18
N PRO A 174 7.68 -7.53 -9.99
CA PRO A 174 6.85 -8.49 -10.71
C PRO A 174 5.82 -9.22 -9.83
N LYS A 175 6.15 -9.40 -8.54
CA LYS A 175 5.26 -10.02 -7.55
C LYS A 175 3.96 -9.23 -7.31
N TYR A 176 3.97 -7.92 -7.53
CA TYR A 176 2.83 -7.02 -7.29
C TYR A 176 2.26 -6.41 -8.58
N THR A 177 2.68 -6.89 -9.75
CA THR A 177 2.15 -6.48 -11.05
C THR A 177 1.12 -7.48 -11.55
N LYS A 178 0.13 -7.00 -12.31
CA LYS A 178 -0.83 -7.86 -12.99
C LYS A 178 -0.32 -8.07 -14.41
N GLY A 179 -0.16 -9.33 -14.81
CA GLY A 179 0.12 -9.68 -16.19
C GLY A 179 -1.07 -9.34 -17.07
N THR A 180 -0.82 -8.67 -18.17
CA THR A 180 -1.82 -8.43 -19.23
C THR A 180 -1.85 -9.65 -20.14
N VAL A 181 -2.88 -10.49 -20.01
CA VAL A 181 -3.14 -11.59 -20.94
C VAL A 181 -4.51 -11.36 -21.58
N LYS A 182 -4.52 -11.03 -22.87
CA LYS A 182 -5.72 -10.68 -23.64
C LYS A 182 -6.39 -11.95 -24.20
N PHE A 183 -7.11 -12.70 -23.37
CA PHE A 183 -7.86 -13.89 -23.81
C PHE A 183 -9.37 -13.74 -23.57
N GLY A 184 -10.19 -14.13 -24.57
CA GLY A 184 -11.66 -14.19 -24.51
C GLY A 184 -12.42 -13.09 -25.27
N GLY A 185 -13.67 -13.39 -25.67
CA GLY A 185 -14.69 -12.36 -25.93
C GLY A 185 -14.88 -11.82 -27.35
N GLY A 186 -14.57 -12.58 -28.41
CA GLY A 186 -14.64 -12.08 -29.79
C GLY A 186 -13.58 -10.99 -30.03
N ASN A 187 -12.72 -11.18 -31.01
CA ASN A 187 -11.64 -10.24 -31.26
C ASN A 187 -11.45 -9.99 -32.75
N ILE A 188 -10.99 -8.79 -33.05
CA ILE A 188 -10.53 -8.41 -34.38
C ILE A 188 -9.01 -8.26 -34.29
N MET A 189 -8.32 -8.95 -35.19
CA MET A 189 -6.89 -8.81 -35.39
C MET A 189 -6.65 -7.83 -36.55
N VAL A 190 -5.72 -6.91 -36.36
CA VAL A 190 -5.38 -5.90 -37.36
C VAL A 190 -3.86 -5.86 -37.49
N TRP A 191 -3.36 -5.96 -38.72
CA TRP A 191 -1.98 -5.63 -39.04
C TRP A 191 -1.92 -4.19 -39.54
N GLY A 192 -0.91 -3.45 -39.12
CA GLY A 192 -0.65 -2.13 -39.66
C GLY A 192 0.81 -1.76 -39.61
N CYS A 193 1.19 -0.79 -40.42
CA CYS A 193 2.49 -0.17 -40.35
C CYS A 193 2.39 1.35 -40.41
N PHE A 194 3.41 2.04 -39.91
CA PHE A 194 3.54 3.49 -39.99
C PHE A 194 5.01 3.89 -39.91
N SER A 195 5.32 5.07 -40.44
CA SER A 195 6.64 5.69 -40.30
C SER A 195 6.49 7.13 -39.84
N TRP A 196 7.61 7.85 -39.74
CA TRP A 196 7.58 9.29 -39.49
C TRP A 196 6.73 10.06 -40.51
N HIS A 197 6.66 9.56 -41.75
CA HIS A 197 6.00 10.24 -42.86
C HIS A 197 4.50 9.99 -42.92
N GLY A 198 3.97 9.07 -42.12
CA GLY A 198 2.54 8.83 -42.03
C GLY A 198 2.17 7.37 -41.77
N LEU A 199 0.88 7.11 -41.88
CA LEU A 199 0.31 5.78 -41.72
C LEU A 199 0.48 4.98 -43.03
N GLY A 200 0.91 3.74 -42.90
CA GLY A 200 0.86 2.75 -43.96
C GLY A 200 -0.48 2.02 -44.02
N PRO A 201 -0.57 0.91 -44.78
CA PRO A 201 -1.79 0.13 -44.88
C PRO A 201 -2.23 -0.43 -43.52
N LEU A 202 -3.55 -0.45 -43.29
CA LEU A 202 -4.18 -1.13 -42.16
C LEU A 202 -5.03 -2.27 -42.71
N ARG A 203 -4.74 -3.50 -42.31
CA ARG A 203 -5.37 -4.72 -42.83
C ARG A 203 -6.04 -5.49 -41.70
N LEU A 204 -7.34 -5.75 -41.86
CA LEU A 204 -8.05 -6.71 -41.03
C LEU A 204 -7.54 -8.11 -41.36
N LEU A 205 -7.24 -8.89 -40.33
CA LEU A 205 -6.81 -10.27 -40.48
C LEU A 205 -7.95 -11.20 -40.09
N GLU A 206 -8.27 -12.13 -40.99
CA GLU A 206 -9.24 -13.19 -40.72
C GLU A 206 -8.54 -14.36 -40.00
N GLY A 207 -8.77 -14.47 -38.70
CA GLY A 207 -8.18 -15.52 -37.88
C GLY A 207 -6.80 -15.19 -37.34
N LYS A 208 -6.01 -16.23 -37.07
CA LYS A 208 -4.65 -16.10 -36.50
C LYS A 208 -3.65 -16.06 -37.64
N MET A 209 -2.89 -14.97 -37.73
CA MET A 209 -1.85 -14.79 -38.75
C MET A 209 -0.86 -15.95 -38.73
N ASP A 210 -0.64 -16.56 -39.89
CA ASP A 210 0.43 -17.53 -40.11
C ASP A 210 1.57 -16.91 -40.92
N ARG A 211 2.64 -17.69 -41.12
CA ARG A 211 3.82 -17.23 -41.87
C ARG A 211 3.57 -17.04 -43.38
N PHE A 212 2.46 -17.52 -43.91
CA PHE A 212 2.12 -17.45 -45.33
C PHE A 212 1.23 -16.24 -45.62
N GLN A 213 0.53 -15.74 -44.58
CA GLN A 213 -0.25 -14.51 -44.60
C GLN A 213 0.59 -13.24 -44.33
N TYR A 214 1.82 -13.39 -43.83
CA TYR A 214 2.77 -12.30 -43.56
C TYR A 214 3.72 -12.09 -44.74
#